data_AF-A0A2G4DJT7-F1
#
_entry.id   AF-A0A2G4DJT7-F1
#
_cell.length_a   1.000
_cell.length_b   1.000
_cell.length_c   1.000
_cell.angle_alpha   90.00
_cell.angle_beta   90.00
_cell.angle_gamma   90.00
#
_symmetry.space_group_name_H-M   'P 1'
#
loop_
_entity.id
_entity.type
_entity.pdbx_description
1 polymer ?
#
loop_
_entity_poly.entity_id
_entity_poly.type
_entity_poly.pdbx_seq_one_letter_code
_entity_poly.pdbx_strand_id
1 'polypeptide(L)'
;MIISIQYLYWLAGVILAITAFMTATDRSNPKRWTTGLFWGLFAIAFLIGEKLPPVWVGVGVIVMAVIAGFGGVGFGQHENLNDRARRESAGRLKNKLFIPALAIPLVTVIGAVLLKNIKFGDVFLLDPANSTFVSLGIGSLVALALACWLTRDTPVQAMRESRRLTEALGWALLLPQMLAMLGLVFNDAGVGKAVAHLATAYINLDFRLVAVMVYV
;
A
#
# COMPACT_ATOMS: atom_id res chain seq x y z
N MET A 1 -5.80 15.91 -18.06
CA MET A 1 -5.31 14.61 -17.57
C MET A 1 -6.54 13.77 -17.26
N ILE A 2 -6.62 12.53 -17.73
CA ILE A 2 -7.85 11.73 -17.65
C ILE A 2 -7.83 10.79 -16.41
N ILE A 3 -6.67 10.26 -16.03
CA ILE A 3 -6.50 9.46 -14.80
C ILE A 3 -5.32 10.01 -13.99
N SER A 4 -5.62 10.73 -12.91
CA SER A 4 -4.64 11.19 -11.93
C SER A 4 -4.37 10.13 -10.85
N ILE A 5 -3.18 10.14 -10.24
CA ILE A 5 -2.85 9.34 -9.05
C ILE A 5 -3.85 9.56 -7.91
N GLN A 6 -4.53 10.71 -7.91
CA GLN A 6 -5.54 11.07 -6.92
C GLN A 6 -6.72 10.10 -6.88
N TYR A 7 -7.10 9.50 -8.01
CA TYR A 7 -8.13 8.46 -8.01
C TYR A 7 -7.66 7.20 -7.30
N LEU A 8 -6.36 6.88 -7.37
CA LEU A 8 -5.77 5.77 -6.63
C LEU A 8 -5.77 6.04 -5.13
N TYR A 9 -5.41 7.27 -4.74
CA TYR A 9 -5.46 7.69 -3.35
C TYR A 9 -6.89 7.64 -2.80
N TRP A 10 -7.88 8.06 -3.58
CA TRP A 10 -9.28 7.91 -3.21
C TRP A 10 -9.70 6.46 -3.09
N LEU A 11 -9.33 5.60 -4.05
CA LEU A 11 -9.65 4.17 -3.99
C LEU A 11 -9.05 3.52 -2.74
N ALA A 12 -7.76 3.74 -2.48
CA ALA A 12 -7.09 3.24 -1.29
C ALA A 12 -7.72 3.80 -0.01
N GLY A 13 -8.00 5.10 0.04
CA GLY A 13 -8.66 5.77 1.15
C GLY A 13 -10.06 5.23 1.43
N VAL A 14 -10.86 4.93 0.39
CA VAL A 14 -12.19 4.31 0.55
C VAL A 14 -12.06 2.89 1.09
N ILE A 15 -11.13 2.08 0.57
CA ILE A 15 -10.89 0.72 1.08
C ILE A 15 -10.53 0.77 2.56
N LEU A 16 -9.59 1.66 2.93
CA LEU A 16 -9.19 1.87 4.32
C LEU A 16 -10.33 2.39 5.19
N ALA A 17 -11.19 3.27 4.68
CA ALA A 17 -12.36 3.77 5.38
C ALA A 17 -13.39 2.65 5.63
N ILE A 18 -13.63 1.78 4.63
CA ILE A 18 -14.46 0.59 4.78
C ILE A 18 -13.86 -0.33 5.83
N THR A 19 -12.55 -0.59 5.77
CA THR A 19 -11.84 -1.36 6.81
C THR A 19 -12.04 -0.74 8.18
N ALA A 20 -11.80 0.56 8.34
CA ALA A 20 -11.98 1.28 9.61
C ALA A 20 -13.40 1.15 10.16
N PHE A 21 -14.42 1.35 9.30
CA PHE A 21 -15.82 1.23 9.69
C PHE A 21 -16.20 -0.21 10.09
N MET A 22 -15.75 -1.19 9.31
CA MET A 22 -15.98 -2.60 9.60
C MET A 22 -15.30 -3.01 10.91
N THR A 23 -14.05 -2.58 11.15
CA THR A 23 -13.32 -2.87 12.39
C THR A 23 -13.94 -2.17 13.61
N ALA A 24 -14.41 -0.93 13.47
CA ALA A 24 -15.09 -0.20 14.55
C ALA A 24 -16.44 -0.84 14.92
N THR A 25 -17.16 -1.38 13.94
CA THR A 25 -18.47 -2.02 14.14
C THR A 25 -18.33 -3.46 14.67
N ASP A 26 -17.17 -4.08 14.50
CA ASP A 26 -16.90 -5.45 14.90
C ASP A 26 -16.83 -5.60 16.43
N ARG A 27 -17.85 -6.27 17.00
CA ARG A 27 -17.93 -6.52 18.46
C ARG A 27 -16.96 -7.60 18.93
N SER A 28 -16.41 -8.42 18.04
CA SER A 28 -15.43 -9.46 18.39
C SER A 28 -14.04 -8.89 18.75
N ASN A 29 -13.80 -7.61 18.40
CA ASN A 29 -12.53 -6.94 18.59
C ASN A 29 -12.49 -6.18 19.93
N PRO A 30 -11.68 -6.59 20.92
CA PRO A 30 -11.57 -5.88 22.20
C PRO A 30 -10.97 -4.47 22.03
N LYS A 31 -10.23 -4.23 20.93
CA LYS A 31 -9.58 -2.95 20.58
C LYS A 31 -10.22 -2.24 19.38
N ARG A 32 -11.48 -2.55 19.06
CA ARG A 32 -12.20 -2.03 17.87
C ARG A 32 -12.12 -0.52 17.68
N TRP A 33 -12.17 0.26 18.76
CA TRP A 33 -12.14 1.72 18.71
C TRP A 33 -10.76 2.27 18.36
N THR A 34 -9.70 1.73 18.97
CA THR A 34 -8.32 2.17 18.70
C THR A 34 -7.86 1.69 17.32
N THR A 35 -8.17 0.46 16.93
CA THR A 35 -7.88 -0.05 15.59
C THR A 35 -8.68 0.71 14.51
N GLY A 36 -9.98 0.95 14.75
CA GLY A 36 -10.82 1.72 13.84
C GLY A 36 -10.36 3.17 13.69
N LEU A 37 -9.94 3.81 14.78
CA LEU A 37 -9.37 5.16 14.75
C LEU A 37 -8.05 5.20 13.97
N PHE A 38 -7.17 4.22 14.16
CA PHE A 38 -5.92 4.11 13.41
C PHE A 38 -6.16 4.04 11.90
N TRP A 39 -7.01 3.11 11.46
CA TRP A 39 -7.34 2.98 10.04
C TRP A 39 -8.14 4.17 9.50
N GLY A 40 -8.98 4.79 10.33
CA GLY A 40 -9.75 5.98 9.98
C GLY A 40 -8.86 7.20 9.75
N LEU A 41 -7.89 7.45 10.64
CA LEU A 41 -6.89 8.51 10.46
C LEU A 41 -6.07 8.28 9.18
N PHE A 42 -5.70 7.02 8.91
CA PHE A 42 -5.01 6.67 7.68
C PHE A 42 -5.86 6.91 6.43
N ALA A 43 -7.13 6.53 6.46
CA ALA A 43 -8.07 6.77 5.37
C ALA A 43 -8.27 8.26 5.09
N ILE A 44 -8.38 9.09 6.14
CA ILE A 44 -8.49 10.55 6.02
C ILE A 44 -7.25 11.13 5.33
N ALA A 45 -6.04 10.68 5.70
CA ALA A 45 -4.81 11.12 5.06
C ALA A 45 -4.80 10.83 3.54
N PHE A 46 -5.34 9.69 3.12
CA PHE A 46 -5.46 9.35 1.68
C PHE A 46 -6.59 10.08 0.94
N LEU A 47 -7.73 10.34 1.61
CA LEU A 47 -8.90 10.95 0.97
C LEU A 47 -8.79 12.47 0.82
N ILE A 48 -8.31 13.13 1.87
CA ILE A 48 -8.31 14.59 2.00
C ILE A 48 -6.96 15.16 2.45
N GLY A 49 -5.89 14.35 2.48
CA GLY A 49 -4.56 14.81 2.89
C GLY A 49 -4.04 16.03 2.13
N GLU A 50 -4.30 16.12 0.82
CA GLU A 50 -3.90 17.28 0.01
C GLU A 50 -4.61 18.59 0.39
N LYS A 51 -5.82 18.50 0.95
CA LYS A 51 -6.60 19.67 1.38
C LYS A 51 -6.34 20.04 2.84
N LEU A 52 -5.68 19.16 3.59
CA LEU A 52 -5.39 19.35 5.00
C LEU A 52 -4.04 20.08 5.14
N PRO A 53 -3.94 21.10 6.01
CA PRO A 53 -2.65 21.70 6.32
C PRO A 53 -1.66 20.63 6.82
N PRO A 54 -0.38 20.67 6.42
CA PRO A 54 0.60 19.64 6.77
C PRO A 54 0.72 19.36 8.27
N VAL A 55 0.48 20.37 9.11
CA VAL A 55 0.46 20.26 10.57
C VAL A 55 -0.59 19.26 11.04
N TRP A 56 -1.80 19.28 10.48
CA TRP A 56 -2.88 18.36 10.87
C TRP A 56 -2.61 16.94 10.42
N VAL A 57 -2.01 16.77 9.24
CA VAL A 57 -1.55 15.45 8.76
C VAL A 57 -0.47 14.90 9.70
N GLY A 58 0.50 15.73 10.10
CA GLY A 58 1.54 15.36 11.05
C GLY A 58 1.00 14.98 12.43
N VAL A 59 0.04 15.74 12.97
CA VAL A 59 -0.65 15.40 14.22
C VAL A 59 -1.37 14.06 14.09
N GLY A 60 -2.06 13.82 12.97
CA GLY A 60 -2.70 12.53 12.70
C GLY A 60 -1.70 11.36 12.71
N VAL A 61 -0.54 11.54 12.07
CA VAL A 61 0.53 10.54 12.06
C VAL A 61 1.10 10.30 13.46
N ILE A 62 1.29 11.34 14.28
CA ILE A 62 1.74 11.19 15.68
C ILE A 62 0.73 10.38 16.49
N VAL A 63 -0.57 10.69 16.37
CA VAL A 63 -1.63 9.94 17.05
C VAL A 63 -1.61 8.47 16.61
N MET A 64 -1.45 8.20 15.32
CA MET A 64 -1.31 6.84 14.79
C MET A 64 -0.07 6.12 15.36
N ALA A 65 1.07 6.80 15.46
CA ALA A 65 2.29 6.24 16.03
C ALA A 65 2.13 5.91 17.52
N VAL A 66 1.45 6.77 18.28
CA VAL A 66 1.11 6.54 19.68
C VAL A 66 0.20 5.31 19.81
N ILE A 67 -0.87 5.24 19.02
CA ILE A 67 -1.78 4.07 19.02
C ILE A 67 -1.02 2.78 18.69
N ALA A 68 -0.15 2.81 17.69
CA ALA A 68 0.68 1.66 17.32
C ALA A 68 1.68 1.28 18.43
N GLY A 69 2.36 2.24 19.03
CA GLY A 69 3.37 2.05 20.07
C GLY A 69 2.80 1.48 21.38
N PHE A 70 1.57 1.85 21.74
CA PHE A 70 0.86 1.25 22.88
C PHE A 70 0.19 -0.10 22.55
N GLY A 71 0.41 -0.65 21.34
CA GLY A 71 -0.20 -1.89 20.89
C GLY A 71 -1.73 -1.78 20.74
N GLY A 72 -2.25 -0.59 20.47
CA GLY A 72 -3.68 -0.30 20.28
C GLY A 72 -4.27 -0.85 18.99
N VAL A 73 -3.43 -1.35 18.07
CA VAL A 73 -3.86 -2.04 16.84
C VAL A 73 -3.98 -3.54 17.14
N GLY A 74 -5.23 -4.03 17.19
CA GLY A 74 -5.55 -5.42 17.46
C GLY A 74 -6.37 -6.08 16.34
N PHE A 75 -6.36 -7.41 16.31
CA PHE A 75 -6.97 -8.24 15.28
C PHE A 75 -8.28 -8.88 15.79
N GLY A 76 -9.32 -8.87 14.97
CA GLY A 76 -10.56 -9.59 15.27
C GLY A 76 -10.40 -11.09 15.05
N GLN A 77 -11.24 -11.89 15.72
CA GLN A 77 -11.35 -13.31 15.37
C GLN A 77 -11.96 -13.43 13.97
N HIS A 78 -11.11 -13.66 12.97
CA HIS A 78 -11.57 -13.93 11.61
C HIS A 78 -11.83 -15.43 11.51
N GLU A 79 -13.11 -15.78 11.40
CA GLU A 79 -13.58 -17.14 11.21
C GLU A 79 -12.89 -17.74 9.98
N ASN A 80 -12.04 -18.74 10.20
CA ASN A 80 -11.38 -19.43 9.11
C ASN A 80 -12.45 -20.14 8.27
N LEU A 81 -12.39 -19.98 6.95
CA LEU A 81 -13.16 -20.80 6.02
C LEU A 81 -13.00 -22.28 6.40
N ASN A 82 -14.13 -22.95 6.58
CA ASN A 82 -14.22 -24.36 6.98
C ASN A 82 -13.30 -25.22 6.09
N ASP A 83 -12.44 -26.05 6.68
CA ASP A 83 -11.33 -26.74 5.99
C ASP A 83 -11.76 -27.58 4.78
N ARG A 84 -13.02 -28.07 4.79
CA ARG A 84 -13.61 -28.82 3.67
C ARG A 84 -13.83 -27.96 2.43
N ALA A 85 -14.33 -26.73 2.59
CA ALA A 85 -14.53 -25.79 1.49
C ALA A 85 -13.19 -25.29 0.93
N ARG A 86 -12.17 -25.11 1.79
CA ARG A 86 -10.80 -24.78 1.35
C ARG A 86 -10.19 -25.87 0.46
N ARG A 87 -10.37 -27.15 0.82
CA ARG A 87 -9.83 -28.28 0.06
C ARG A 87 -10.53 -28.46 -1.30
N GLU A 88 -11.84 -28.24 -1.35
CA GLU A 88 -12.60 -28.32 -2.61
C GLU A 88 -12.25 -27.20 -3.58
N SER A 89 -12.10 -25.96 -3.07
CA SER A 89 -11.62 -24.82 -3.85
C SER A 89 -10.17 -25.01 -4.33
N ALA A 90 -9.29 -25.55 -3.47
CA ALA A 90 -7.91 -25.85 -3.84
C ALA A 90 -7.84 -26.86 -5.00
N GLY A 91 -8.71 -27.88 -5.00
CA GLY A 91 -8.81 -28.86 -6.09
C GLY A 91 -9.33 -28.28 -7.42
N ARG A 92 -10.20 -27.27 -7.37
CA ARG A 92 -10.79 -26.62 -8.56
C ARG A 92 -9.89 -25.54 -9.17
N LEU A 93 -9.19 -24.76 -8.35
CA LEU A 93 -8.44 -23.58 -8.79
C LEU A 93 -7.02 -23.92 -9.27
N LYS A 94 -6.33 -24.88 -8.63
CA LYS A 94 -4.96 -25.33 -9.00
C LYS A 94 -4.06 -24.14 -9.43
N ASN A 95 -3.39 -24.25 -10.57
CA ASN A 95 -2.50 -23.21 -11.10
C ASN A 95 -3.24 -21.99 -11.68
N LYS A 96 -4.57 -22.03 -11.82
CA LYS A 96 -5.31 -20.89 -12.39
C LYS A 96 -5.30 -19.67 -11.46
N LEU A 97 -5.05 -19.85 -10.17
CA LEU A 97 -4.89 -18.75 -9.20
C LEU A 97 -3.67 -17.86 -9.52
N PHE A 98 -2.71 -18.35 -10.30
CA PHE A 98 -1.61 -17.53 -10.80
C PHE A 98 -2.05 -16.51 -11.86
N ILE A 99 -3.17 -16.72 -12.56
CA ILE A 99 -3.60 -15.83 -13.65
C ILE A 99 -3.89 -14.41 -13.12
N PRO A 100 -4.73 -14.21 -12.08
CA PRO A 100 -4.90 -12.88 -11.48
C PRO A 100 -3.59 -12.31 -10.90
N ALA A 101 -2.76 -13.14 -10.28
CA ALA A 101 -1.51 -12.71 -9.67
C ALA A 101 -0.49 -12.19 -10.71
N LEU A 102 -0.34 -12.88 -11.85
CA LEU A 102 0.51 -12.43 -12.96
C LEU A 102 -0.08 -11.26 -13.74
N ALA A 103 -1.41 -11.12 -13.77
CA ALA A 103 -2.05 -10.00 -14.44
C ALA A 103 -1.62 -8.66 -13.84
N ILE A 104 -1.38 -8.58 -12.52
CA ILE A 104 -0.93 -7.36 -11.84
C ILE A 104 0.39 -6.84 -12.45
N PRO A 105 1.54 -7.54 -12.38
CA PRO A 105 2.79 -7.04 -12.93
C PRO A 105 2.75 -6.89 -14.45
N LEU A 106 2.05 -7.78 -15.17
CA LEU A 106 1.99 -7.75 -16.63
C LEU A 106 1.25 -6.50 -17.13
N VAL A 107 0.06 -6.22 -16.59
CA VAL A 107 -0.70 -5.00 -16.92
C VAL A 107 0.04 -3.76 -16.45
N THR A 108 0.72 -3.82 -15.29
CA THR A 108 1.53 -2.70 -14.78
C THR A 108 2.68 -2.37 -15.72
N VAL A 109 3.44 -3.37 -16.21
CA VAL A 109 4.56 -3.16 -17.13
C VAL A 109 4.07 -2.67 -18.49
N ILE A 110 3.02 -3.29 -19.02
CA ILE A 110 2.41 -2.86 -20.29
C ILE A 110 1.92 -1.41 -20.17
N GLY A 111 1.24 -1.07 -19.07
CA GLY A 111 0.80 0.30 -18.78
C GLY A 111 1.95 1.28 -18.64
N ALA A 112 2.93 0.97 -17.81
CA ALA A 112 4.04 1.86 -17.50
C ALA A 112 4.97 2.09 -18.72
N VAL A 113 5.11 1.10 -19.61
CA VAL A 113 6.02 1.16 -20.77
C VAL A 113 5.29 1.63 -22.03
N LEU A 114 4.14 1.03 -22.40
CA LEU A 114 3.42 1.40 -23.63
C LEU A 114 2.62 2.69 -23.44
N LEU A 115 1.88 2.83 -22.34
CA LEU A 115 0.97 3.97 -22.15
C LEU A 115 1.67 5.25 -21.66
N LYS A 116 2.96 5.21 -21.30
CA LYS A 116 3.76 6.42 -20.98
C LYS A 116 3.86 7.40 -22.15
N ASN A 117 3.80 6.90 -23.39
CA ASN A 117 3.98 7.70 -24.60
C ASN A 117 2.70 7.81 -25.46
N ILE A 118 1.60 7.16 -25.08
CA ILE A 118 0.34 7.18 -25.85
C ILE A 118 -0.46 8.43 -25.47
N LYS A 119 -0.50 9.39 -26.40
CA LYS A 119 -1.41 10.53 -26.41
C LYS A 119 -2.70 10.11 -27.11
N PHE A 120 -3.86 10.24 -26.48
CA PHE A 120 -5.13 10.28 -27.22
C PHE A 120 -5.46 11.76 -27.46
N GLY A 121 -5.25 12.24 -28.69
CA GLY A 121 -5.39 13.65 -29.03
C GLY A 121 -4.33 14.53 -28.33
N ASP A 122 -4.76 15.63 -27.69
CA ASP A 122 -3.91 16.58 -26.95
C ASP A 122 -3.83 16.32 -25.43
N VAL A 123 -4.41 15.23 -24.93
CA VAL A 123 -4.48 14.94 -23.50
C VAL A 123 -3.76 13.64 -23.17
N PHE A 124 -2.76 13.72 -22.29
CA PHE A 124 -2.14 12.53 -21.70
C PHE A 124 -3.18 11.73 -20.91
N LEU A 125 -3.37 10.44 -21.27
CA LEU A 125 -4.30 9.54 -20.59
C LEU A 125 -3.87 9.25 -19.15
N LEU A 126 -2.57 9.04 -18.97
CA LEU A 126 -1.93 8.75 -17.70
C LEU A 126 -1.08 9.95 -17.27
N ASP A 127 -1.01 10.19 -15.97
CA ASP A 127 -0.06 11.15 -15.39
C ASP A 127 1.39 10.76 -15.76
N PRO A 128 2.12 11.56 -16.55
CA PRO A 128 3.49 11.23 -16.97
C PRO A 128 4.47 11.09 -15.80
N ALA A 129 4.18 11.77 -14.68
CA ALA A 129 5.01 11.72 -13.48
C ALA A 129 4.81 10.42 -12.68
N ASN A 130 3.63 9.80 -12.77
CA ASN A 130 3.21 8.67 -11.93
C ASN A 130 2.61 7.50 -12.73
N SER A 131 3.01 7.33 -13.98
CA SER A 131 2.42 6.34 -14.89
C SER A 131 2.49 4.91 -14.35
N THR A 132 3.54 4.57 -13.60
CA THR A 132 3.69 3.26 -12.94
C THR A 132 2.64 3.02 -11.88
N PHE A 133 2.37 4.00 -11.00
CA PHE A 133 1.37 3.85 -9.93
C PHE A 133 -0.04 3.74 -10.49
N VAL A 134 -0.37 4.55 -11.51
CA VAL A 134 -1.68 4.48 -12.15
C VAL A 134 -1.85 3.14 -12.88
N SER A 135 -0.81 2.66 -13.57
CA SER A 135 -0.80 1.35 -14.24
C SER A 135 -0.93 0.19 -13.25
N LEU A 136 -0.29 0.29 -12.08
CA LEU A 136 -0.43 -0.67 -10.99
C LEU A 136 -1.86 -0.71 -10.47
N GLY A 137 -2.47 0.46 -10.27
CA GLY A 137 -3.87 0.56 -9.89
C GLY A 137 -4.81 -0.10 -10.88
N ILE A 138 -4.67 0.20 -12.18
CA ILE A 138 -5.45 -0.44 -13.24
C ILE A 138 -5.20 -1.96 -13.25
N GLY A 139 -3.94 -2.38 -13.16
CA GLY A 139 -3.57 -3.80 -13.07
C GLY A 139 -4.21 -4.52 -11.89
N SER A 140 -4.30 -3.86 -10.73
CA SER A 140 -4.97 -4.40 -9.55
C SER A 140 -6.48 -4.55 -9.73
N LEU A 141 -7.15 -3.61 -10.40
CA LEU A 141 -8.58 -3.69 -10.71
C LEU A 141 -8.89 -4.80 -11.72
N VAL A 142 -8.06 -4.95 -12.76
CA VAL A 142 -8.16 -6.04 -13.73
C VAL A 142 -7.92 -7.39 -13.06
N ALA A 143 -6.89 -7.49 -12.22
CA ALA A 143 -6.60 -8.69 -11.46
C ALA A 143 -7.75 -9.06 -10.51
N LEU A 144 -8.36 -8.08 -9.84
CA LEU A 144 -9.54 -8.29 -9.00
C LEU A 144 -10.72 -8.83 -9.81
N ALA A 145 -11.01 -8.24 -10.98
CA ALA A 145 -12.08 -8.72 -11.86
C ALA A 145 -11.83 -10.16 -12.35
N LEU A 146 -10.59 -10.47 -12.74
CA LEU A 146 -10.18 -11.83 -13.13
C LEU A 146 -10.27 -12.82 -11.96
N ALA A 147 -9.88 -12.40 -10.76
CA ALA A 147 -10.00 -13.21 -9.56
C ALA A 147 -11.46 -13.53 -9.25
N CYS A 148 -12.34 -12.52 -9.22
CA CYS A 148 -13.78 -12.71 -9.01
C CYS A 148 -14.41 -13.60 -10.09
N TRP A 149 -14.02 -13.44 -11.35
CA TRP A 149 -14.53 -14.28 -12.45
C TRP A 149 -14.07 -15.74 -12.33
N LEU A 150 -12.80 -15.95 -11.96
CA LEU A 150 -12.21 -17.27 -11.86
C LEU A 150 -12.68 -18.04 -10.61
N THR A 151 -12.74 -17.39 -9.45
CA THR A 151 -13.20 -18.01 -8.21
C THR A 151 -14.72 -18.04 -8.10
N ARG A 152 -15.43 -17.24 -8.92
CA ARG A 152 -16.88 -16.98 -8.83
C ARG A 152 -17.29 -16.39 -7.48
N ASP A 153 -16.36 -15.73 -6.79
CA ASP A 153 -16.63 -15.04 -5.54
C ASP A 153 -17.13 -13.60 -5.77
N THR A 154 -17.78 -13.04 -4.76
CA THR A 154 -18.31 -11.68 -4.80
C THR A 154 -17.22 -10.64 -4.46
N PRO A 155 -17.31 -9.40 -4.98
CA PRO A 155 -16.39 -8.31 -4.62
C PRO A 155 -16.41 -7.99 -3.11
N VAL A 156 -17.54 -8.29 -2.44
CA VAL A 156 -17.66 -8.19 -0.97
C VAL A 156 -16.71 -9.16 -0.26
N GLN A 157 -16.51 -10.36 -0.81
CA GLN A 157 -15.54 -11.33 -0.26
C GLN A 157 -14.11 -10.82 -0.40
N ALA A 158 -13.77 -10.19 -1.53
CA ALA A 158 -12.47 -9.56 -1.73
C ALA A 158 -12.23 -8.42 -0.72
N MET A 159 -13.25 -7.62 -0.43
CA MET A 159 -13.17 -6.59 0.61
C MET A 159 -12.97 -7.18 2.02
N ARG A 160 -13.64 -8.29 2.34
CA ARG A 160 -13.44 -9.00 3.62
C ARG A 160 -12.01 -9.54 3.76
N GLU A 161 -11.47 -10.14 2.70
CA GLU A 161 -10.09 -10.65 2.74
C GLU A 161 -9.08 -9.50 2.76
N SER A 162 -9.32 -8.41 2.04
CA SER A 162 -8.52 -7.18 2.15
C SER A 162 -8.49 -6.68 3.60
N ARG A 163 -9.65 -6.57 4.26
CA ARG A 163 -9.73 -6.19 5.68
C ARG A 163 -8.92 -7.16 6.54
N ARG A 164 -9.07 -8.47 6.33
CA ARG A 164 -8.34 -9.48 7.10
C ARG A 164 -6.83 -9.34 6.94
N LEU A 165 -6.34 -9.13 5.71
CA LEU A 165 -4.92 -8.92 5.42
C LEU A 165 -4.41 -7.59 6.01
N THR A 166 -5.16 -6.51 5.85
CA THR A 166 -4.85 -5.19 6.41
C THR A 166 -4.80 -5.25 7.93
N GLU A 167 -5.80 -5.87 8.57
CA GLU A 167 -5.78 -6.09 10.01
C GLU A 167 -4.58 -6.95 10.38
N ALA A 168 -4.33 -8.10 9.72
CA ALA A 168 -3.23 -9.03 10.00
C ALA A 168 -1.82 -8.43 9.87
N LEU A 169 -1.62 -7.50 8.94
CA LEU A 169 -0.38 -6.71 8.84
C LEU A 169 -0.34 -5.59 9.88
N GLY A 170 -1.50 -5.06 10.28
CA GLY A 170 -1.64 -4.07 11.34
C GLY A 170 -0.85 -2.79 11.05
N TRP A 171 -0.15 -2.29 12.06
CA TRP A 171 0.69 -1.10 11.93
C TRP A 171 1.90 -1.30 11.01
N ALA A 172 2.34 -2.56 10.78
CA ALA A 172 3.51 -2.84 9.94
C ALA A 172 3.29 -2.47 8.47
N LEU A 173 2.04 -2.40 8.01
CA LEU A 173 1.69 -1.96 6.66
C LEU A 173 2.23 -0.55 6.35
N LEU A 174 2.36 0.31 7.37
CA LEU A 174 2.83 1.69 7.22
C LEU A 174 4.35 1.83 7.28
N LEU A 175 5.08 0.82 7.76
CA LEU A 175 6.52 0.92 7.98
C LEU A 175 7.29 1.31 6.71
N PRO A 176 7.08 0.69 5.54
CA PRO A 176 7.84 1.05 4.35
C PRO A 176 7.65 2.52 3.95
N GLN A 177 6.43 3.03 4.08
CA GLN A 177 6.10 4.41 3.80
C GLN A 177 6.76 5.35 4.82
N MET A 178 6.71 5.02 6.12
CA MET A 178 7.36 5.82 7.16
C MET A 178 8.89 5.85 6.98
N LEU A 179 9.50 4.73 6.61
CA LEU A 179 10.93 4.66 6.32
C LEU A 179 11.32 5.52 5.12
N ALA A 180 10.50 5.53 4.06
CA ALA A 180 10.71 6.40 2.91
C ALA A 180 10.64 7.90 3.31
N MET A 181 9.65 8.28 4.12
CA MET A 181 9.52 9.66 4.62
C MET A 181 10.68 10.06 5.55
N LEU A 182 11.14 9.17 6.42
CA LEU A 182 12.32 9.40 7.26
C LEU A 182 13.58 9.63 6.41
N GLY A 183 13.73 8.88 5.32
CA GLY A 183 14.83 9.08 4.37
C GLY A 183 14.82 10.50 3.76
N LEU A 184 13.64 11.00 3.38
CA LEU A 184 13.48 12.38 2.90
C LEU A 184 13.86 13.40 3.98
N VAL A 185 13.38 13.23 5.21
CA VAL A 185 13.70 14.14 6.33
C VAL A 185 15.20 14.14 6.65
N PHE A 186 15.87 12.98 6.64
CA PHE A 186 17.32 12.90 6.85
C PHE A 186 18.12 13.55 5.71
N ASN A 187 17.64 13.43 4.48
CA ASN A 187 18.24 14.10 3.35
C ASN A 187 18.13 15.63 3.47
N ASP A 188 16.93 16.13 3.80
CA ASP A 188 16.68 17.56 3.98
C ASP A 188 17.42 18.14 5.19
N ALA A 189 17.54 17.37 6.27
CA ALA A 189 18.35 17.72 7.44
C ALA A 189 19.87 17.67 7.18
N GLY A 190 20.31 17.26 6.00
CA GLY A 190 21.72 17.21 5.62
C GLY A 190 22.50 16.05 6.25
N VAL A 191 21.82 15.11 6.93
CA VAL A 191 22.44 13.91 7.52
C VAL A 191 23.13 13.09 6.43
N GLY A 192 22.52 12.98 5.24
CA GLY A 192 23.12 12.30 4.10
C GLY A 192 24.48 12.89 3.70
N LYS A 193 24.62 14.23 3.72
CA LYS A 193 25.88 14.92 3.42
C LYS A 193 26.93 14.70 4.51
N ALA A 194 26.52 14.71 5.79
CA ALA A 194 27.41 14.47 6.91
C ALA A 194 27.96 13.03 6.90
N VAL A 195 27.10 12.03 6.66
CA VAL A 195 27.50 10.63 6.54
C VAL A 195 28.39 10.42 5.31
N ALA A 196 28.05 11.03 4.17
CA ALA A 196 28.89 10.97 2.96
C ALA A 196 30.28 11.57 3.21
N HIS A 197 30.37 12.70 3.91
CA HIS A 197 31.65 13.32 4.26
C HIS A 197 32.50 12.39 5.13
N LEU A 198 31.93 11.82 6.19
CA LEU A 198 32.63 10.86 7.05
C LEU A 198 33.07 9.61 6.28
N ALA A 199 32.20 9.05 5.44
CA ALA A 199 32.53 7.89 4.62
C ALA A 199 33.69 8.20 3.66
N THR A 200 33.65 9.32 2.95
CA THR A 200 34.71 9.72 2.01
C THR A 200 36.02 10.14 2.68
N ALA A 201 35.96 10.60 3.94
CA ALA A 201 37.15 11.00 4.70
C ALA A 201 37.90 9.80 5.29
N TYR A 202 37.18 8.76 5.72
CA TYR A 202 37.77 7.56 6.33
C TYR A 202 38.00 6.40 5.35
N ILE A 203 37.30 6.39 4.23
CA ILE A 203 37.32 5.29 3.26
C ILE A 203 37.87 5.82 1.95
N ASN A 204 39.01 5.26 1.54
CA ASN A 204 39.61 5.60 0.26
C ASN A 204 38.79 4.96 -0.88
N LEU A 205 37.94 5.78 -1.51
CA LEU A 205 37.02 5.38 -2.58
C LEU A 205 37.73 5.15 -3.94
N ASP A 206 39.04 5.40 -4.05
CA ASP A 206 39.80 5.14 -5.28
C ASP A 206 39.80 3.65 -5.66
N PHE A 207 39.75 2.77 -4.66
CA PHE A 207 39.59 1.33 -4.87
C PHE A 207 38.11 0.96 -4.96
N ARG A 208 37.60 0.79 -6.18
CA ARG A 208 36.21 0.38 -6.46
C ARG A 208 35.77 -0.87 -5.70
N LEU A 209 36.67 -1.82 -5.45
CA LEU A 209 36.40 -3.02 -4.65
C LEU A 209 36.14 -2.71 -3.17
N VAL A 210 36.89 -1.76 -2.59
CA VAL A 210 36.70 -1.32 -1.21
C VAL A 210 35.38 -0.56 -1.07
N ALA A 211 35.04 0.28 -2.05
CA ALA A 211 33.76 0.98 -2.08
C ALA A 211 32.56 0.00 -2.11
N VAL A 212 32.65 -1.10 -2.86
CA VAL A 212 31.59 -2.13 -2.91
C VAL A 212 31.51 -2.91 -1.60
N MET A 213 32.64 -3.31 -1.00
CA MET A 213 32.64 -4.05 0.27
C MET A 213 32.08 -3.24 1.45
N VAL A 214 32.21 -1.92 1.40
CA VAL A 214 31.70 -1.01 2.44
C VAL A 214 30.20 -0.71 2.26
N TYR A 215 29.69 -0.77 1.03
CA TYR A 215 28.31 -0.44 0.71
C TYR A 215 27.30 -1.57 1.07
N VAL A 216 27.79 -2.80 1.21
CA VAL A 216 26.99 -4.01 1.54
C VAL A 216 26.95 -4.21 3.05
#